data_AF-A0A932NSK0-F1
#
_entry.id   AF-A0A932NSK0-F1
#
_cell.length_a   1.000
_cell.length_b   1.000
_cell.length_c   1.000
_cell.angle_alpha   90.00
_cell.angle_beta   90.00
_cell.angle_gamma   90.00
#
_symmetry.space_group_name_H-M   'P 1'
#
loop_
_entity.id
_entity.type
_entity.pdbx_description
1 polymer ?
#
loop_
_entity_poly.entity_id
_entity_poly.type
_entity_poly.pdbx_seq_one_letter_code
_entity_poly.pdbx_strand_id
1 'polypeptide(L)'
;GEAPCQRLFGLSATQLREILDFRLMRDFPVVAQLDEGHARLSPLSISSIDCEGRQVIVSGGYEFRGNIGVMDVTRQGTLVIQLRLTPQQGRRQVFLEKPELQDITFDNPAPWFDGKAVSNWALALFATPICARLQSGLPC
;
A
#
# COMPACT_ATOMS: atom_id res chain seq x y z
N GLY A 1 25.70 -3.49 -17.84
CA GLY A 1 24.90 -4.63 -17.36
C GLY A 1 23.44 -4.24 -17.42
N GLU A 2 22.54 -5.20 -17.64
CA GLU A 2 21.09 -4.95 -17.69
C GLU A 2 20.56 -4.44 -16.34
N ALA A 3 19.66 -3.45 -16.35
CA ALA A 3 19.09 -2.87 -15.14
C ALA A 3 18.28 -3.93 -14.35
N PRO A 4 18.33 -3.94 -13.00
CA PRO A 4 17.71 -5.00 -12.19
C PRO A 4 16.24 -5.25 -12.47
N CYS A 5 15.46 -4.18 -12.67
CA CYS A 5 14.03 -4.30 -12.98
C CYS A 5 13.79 -5.03 -14.31
N GLN A 6 14.58 -4.69 -15.32
CA GLN A 6 14.45 -5.28 -16.66
C GLN A 6 14.77 -6.78 -16.60
N ARG A 7 15.86 -7.14 -15.92
CA ARG A 7 16.27 -8.54 -15.74
C ARG A 7 15.25 -9.37 -14.95
N LEU A 8 14.67 -8.80 -13.88
CA LEU A 8 13.84 -9.55 -12.93
C LEU A 8 12.35 -9.56 -13.31
N PHE A 9 11.85 -8.49 -13.92
CA PHE A 9 10.43 -8.30 -14.21
C PHE A 9 10.13 -8.13 -15.70
N GLY A 10 11.16 -8.01 -16.56
CA GLY A 10 10.99 -7.75 -17.98
C GLY A 10 10.49 -6.32 -18.28
N LEU A 11 10.57 -5.42 -17.30
CA LEU A 11 10.05 -4.06 -17.35
C LEU A 11 11.14 -3.07 -16.89
N SER A 12 11.15 -1.88 -17.49
CA SER A 12 11.96 -0.79 -16.94
C SER A 12 11.39 -0.34 -15.58
N ALA A 13 12.23 0.30 -14.75
CA ALA A 13 11.78 0.85 -13.47
C ALA A 13 10.60 1.83 -13.64
N THR A 14 10.65 2.65 -14.70
CA THR A 14 9.59 3.60 -15.04
C THR A 14 8.28 2.89 -15.39
N GLN A 15 8.34 1.87 -16.26
CA GLN A 15 7.15 1.10 -16.64
C GLN A 15 6.54 0.39 -15.43
N LEU A 16 7.39 -0.22 -14.58
CA LEU A 16 6.94 -0.87 -13.36
C LEU A 16 6.24 0.13 -12.43
N ARG A 17 6.81 1.32 -12.23
CA ARG A 17 6.19 2.40 -11.44
C ARG A 17 4.82 2.79 -11.99
N GLU A 18 4.71 3.09 -13.28
CA GLU A 18 3.44 3.52 -13.91
C GLU A 18 2.34 2.48 -13.74
N ILE A 19 2.66 1.19 -13.94
CA ILE A 19 1.71 0.10 -13.78
C ILE A 19 1.24 0.00 -12.32
N LEU A 20 2.18 0.08 -11.38
CA LEU A 20 1.89 -0.06 -9.96
C LEU A 20 1.11 1.15 -9.42
N ASP A 21 1.52 2.37 -9.77
CA ASP A 21 0.83 3.61 -9.36
C ASP A 21 -0.64 3.57 -9.79
N PHE A 22 -0.92 3.23 -11.05
CA PHE A 22 -2.30 3.09 -11.54
C PHE A 22 -3.10 2.08 -10.71
N ARG A 23 -2.51 0.95 -10.33
CA ARG A 23 -3.18 -0.10 -9.54
C ARG A 23 -3.40 0.31 -8.09
N LEU A 24 -2.46 1.04 -7.50
CA LEU A 24 -2.53 1.51 -6.11
C LEU A 24 -3.45 2.72 -5.93
N MET A 25 -3.82 3.40 -7.01
CA MET A 25 -4.83 4.46 -7.01
C MET A 25 -6.25 3.94 -7.32
N ARG A 26 -6.35 2.86 -8.10
CA ARG A 26 -7.62 2.23 -8.44
C ARG A 26 -8.22 1.63 -7.15
N ASP A 27 -9.48 1.95 -6.88
CA ASP A 27 -10.23 1.55 -5.67
C ASP A 27 -9.98 2.41 -4.43
N PHE A 28 -9.24 3.52 -4.56
CA PHE A 28 -9.13 4.55 -3.53
C PHE A 28 -10.02 5.77 -3.79
N PRO A 29 -10.46 6.50 -2.74
CA PRO A 29 -10.20 6.26 -1.32
C PRO A 29 -10.96 5.04 -0.78
N VAL A 30 -10.35 4.31 0.15
CA VAL A 30 -11.00 3.19 0.85
C VAL A 30 -11.52 3.67 2.19
N VAL A 31 -12.75 3.31 2.53
CA VAL A 31 -13.38 3.61 3.82
C VAL A 31 -13.79 2.32 4.52
N ALA A 32 -13.72 2.30 5.85
CA ALA A 32 -14.13 1.15 6.65
C ALA A 32 -14.70 1.57 8.00
N GLN A 33 -15.68 0.80 8.47
CA GLN A 33 -16.10 0.81 9.87
C GLN A 33 -15.22 -0.19 10.63
N LEU A 34 -14.44 0.31 11.58
CA LEU A 34 -13.68 -0.47 12.57
C LEU A 34 -14.48 -0.50 13.88
N ASP A 35 -14.08 -1.39 14.79
CA ASP A 35 -14.73 -1.53 16.09
C ASP A 35 -14.68 -0.22 16.90
N GLU A 36 -13.59 0.52 16.78
CA GLU A 36 -13.34 1.78 17.52
C GLU A 36 -13.80 3.04 16.78
N GLY A 37 -14.18 2.94 15.50
CA GLY A 37 -14.54 4.10 14.70
C GLY A 37 -14.50 3.89 13.19
N HIS A 38 -14.67 4.97 12.46
CA HIS A 38 -14.61 5.01 11.01
C HIS A 38 -13.21 5.40 10.52
N ALA A 39 -12.65 4.65 9.58
CA ALA A 39 -11.36 4.93 8.97
C ALA A 39 -11.49 5.22 7.47
N ARG A 40 -10.61 6.07 6.95
CA ARG A 40 -10.46 6.40 5.54
C ARG A 40 -8.99 6.40 5.18
N LEU A 41 -8.65 5.76 4.07
CA LEU A 41 -7.31 5.74 3.49
C LEU A 41 -7.38 6.43 2.14
N SER A 42 -6.50 7.41 1.95
CA SER A 42 -6.34 8.15 0.70
C SER A 42 -5.57 7.30 -0.32
N PRO A 43 -5.61 7.65 -1.62
CA PRO A 43 -4.80 6.98 -2.63
C PRO A 43 -3.34 6.86 -2.21
N LEU A 44 -2.75 5.70 -2.47
CA LEU A 44 -1.35 5.46 -2.17
C LEU A 44 -0.46 6.00 -3.29
N SER A 45 0.75 6.42 -2.93
CA SER A 45 1.80 6.82 -3.87
C SER A 45 3.05 5.98 -3.65
N ILE A 46 3.75 5.62 -4.73
CA ILE A 46 5.01 4.88 -4.64
C ILE A 46 6.13 5.82 -4.23
N SER A 47 6.67 5.60 -3.04
CA SER A 47 7.82 6.33 -2.51
C SER A 47 9.14 5.78 -3.05
N SER A 48 9.27 4.46 -3.17
CA SER A 48 10.46 3.82 -3.74
C SER A 48 10.16 2.45 -4.35
N ILE A 49 10.99 2.04 -5.31
CA ILE A 49 11.00 0.69 -5.88
C ILE A 49 12.44 0.19 -5.82
N ASP A 50 12.65 -0.91 -5.09
CA ASP A 50 13.91 -1.65 -5.10
C ASP A 50 13.68 -2.98 -5.85
N CYS A 51 14.13 -3.03 -7.10
CA CYS A 51 14.01 -4.24 -7.90
C CYS A 51 14.96 -5.35 -7.46
N GLU A 52 16.13 -5.03 -6.89
CA GLU A 52 17.08 -6.05 -6.42
C GLU A 52 16.58 -6.71 -5.15
N GLY A 53 16.15 -5.91 -4.17
CA GLY A 53 15.47 -6.37 -2.95
C GLY A 53 14.05 -6.88 -3.21
N ARG A 54 13.50 -6.62 -4.40
CA ARG A 54 12.13 -6.98 -4.81
C ARG A 54 11.08 -6.39 -3.87
N GLN A 55 11.20 -5.10 -3.59
CA GLN A 55 10.36 -4.36 -2.67
C GLN A 55 9.81 -3.09 -3.35
N VAL A 56 8.61 -2.69 -2.94
CA VAL A 56 8.05 -1.37 -3.22
C VAL A 56 7.57 -0.76 -1.92
N ILE A 57 7.90 0.50 -1.68
CA ILE A 57 7.40 1.27 -0.55
C ILE A 57 6.31 2.19 -1.07
N VAL A 58 5.13 2.09 -0.47
CA VAL A 58 3.97 2.91 -0.76
C VAL A 58 3.59 3.71 0.47
N SER A 59 3.09 4.92 0.27
CA SER A 59 2.62 5.77 1.37
C SER A 59 1.29 6.42 1.03
N GLY A 60 0.48 6.66 2.06
CA GLY A 60 -0.81 7.32 1.91
C GLY A 60 -1.30 7.93 3.20
N GLY A 61 -2.03 9.04 3.06
CA GLY A 61 -2.67 9.70 4.18
C GLY A 61 -3.89 8.93 4.66
N TYR A 62 -4.09 8.83 5.97
CA TYR A 62 -5.28 8.26 6.56
C TYR A 62 -6.01 9.28 7.44
N GLU A 63 -7.30 9.03 7.63
CA GLU A 63 -8.13 9.70 8.63
C GLU A 63 -8.88 8.64 9.43
N PHE A 64 -8.87 8.77 10.75
CA PHE A 64 -9.66 7.97 11.68
C PHE A 64 -10.58 8.88 12.48
N ARG A 65 -11.86 8.55 12.55
CA ARG A 65 -12.88 9.23 13.34
C ARG A 65 -13.59 8.21 14.21
N GLY A 66 -13.42 8.28 15.52
CA GLY A 66 -13.96 7.27 16.42
C GLY A 66 -14.25 7.82 17.80
N ASN A 67 -14.83 6.96 18.63
CA ASN A 67 -15.21 7.29 19.99
C ASN A 67 -14.32 6.50 20.94
N ILE A 68 -13.50 7.19 21.71
CA ILE A 68 -12.63 6.56 22.71
C ILE A 68 -13.17 6.98 24.08
N GLY A 69 -13.94 6.09 24.69
CA GLY A 69 -14.74 6.40 25.87
C GLY A 69 -15.90 7.34 25.52
N VAL A 70 -15.83 8.58 26.02
CA VAL A 70 -16.85 9.63 25.82
C VAL A 70 -16.40 10.76 24.88
N MET A 71 -15.21 10.66 24.29
CA MET A 71 -14.65 11.71 23.44
C MET A 71 -14.72 11.29 21.97
N ASP A 72 -15.25 12.21 21.15
CA ASP A 72 -15.13 12.13 19.69
C ASP A 72 -13.70 12.50 19.28
N VAL A 73 -13.05 11.60 18.57
CA VAL A 73 -11.63 11.70 18.22
C VAL A 73 -11.50 11.68 16.71
N THR A 74 -10.85 12.70 16.15
CA THR A 74 -10.32 12.67 14.78
C THR A 74 -8.79 12.60 14.82
N ARG A 75 -8.21 11.65 14.10
CA ARG A 75 -6.77 11.48 13.92
C ARG A 75 -6.44 11.40 12.44
N GLN A 76 -5.36 12.04 12.05
CA GLN A 76 -4.86 12.06 10.69
C GLN A 76 -3.35 11.82 10.73
N GLY A 77 -2.82 11.28 9.64
CA GLY A 77 -1.39 11.06 9.49
C GLY A 77 -1.09 10.27 8.23
N THR A 78 0.12 9.74 8.15
CA THR A 78 0.59 8.96 6.99
C THR A 78 0.92 7.53 7.41
N LEU A 79 0.55 6.57 6.56
CA LEU A 79 1.00 5.19 6.64
C LEU A 79 2.07 4.95 5.58
N VAL A 80 3.10 4.18 5.94
CA VAL A 80 4.13 3.70 5.02
C VAL A 80 4.14 2.19 5.04
N ILE A 81 3.88 1.57 3.90
CA ILE A 81 3.76 0.11 3.75
C ILE A 81 4.81 -0.36 2.75
N GLN A 82 5.55 -1.40 3.12
CA GLN A 82 6.40 -2.16 2.22
C GLN A 82 5.61 -3.35 1.67
N LEU A 83 5.70 -3.57 0.37
CA LEU A 83 5.17 -4.74 -0.32
C LEU A 83 6.29 -5.43 -1.08
N ARG A 84 6.20 -6.75 -1.18
CA ARG A 84 7.11 -7.57 -1.98
C ARG A 84 6.64 -7.62 -3.43
N LEU A 85 7.58 -7.43 -4.36
CA LEU A 85 7.41 -7.61 -5.79
C LEU A 85 7.70 -9.07 -6.18
N THR A 86 6.66 -9.84 -6.49
CA THR A 86 6.80 -11.22 -6.92
C THR A 86 6.53 -11.34 -8.43
N PRO A 87 7.56 -11.58 -9.27
CA PRO A 87 7.35 -11.82 -10.70
C PRO A 87 6.67 -13.17 -10.92
N GLN A 88 5.61 -13.17 -11.71
CA GLN A 88 4.93 -14.40 -12.13
C GLN A 88 5.59 -14.92 -13.41
N GLN A 89 6.38 -15.99 -13.26
CA GLN A 89 7.11 -16.61 -14.37
C GLN A 89 6.14 -17.01 -15.49
N GLY A 90 6.52 -16.73 -16.73
CA GLY A 90 5.70 -17.02 -17.92
C GLY A 90 4.48 -16.11 -18.14
N ARG A 91 4.19 -15.17 -17.23
CA ARG A 91 2.96 -14.34 -17.31
C ARG A 91 3.21 -12.83 -17.37
N ARG A 92 4.44 -12.31 -17.48
CA ARG A 92 4.71 -10.85 -17.53
C ARG A 92 3.84 -10.05 -16.52
N GLN A 93 3.68 -10.61 -15.33
CA GLN A 93 2.83 -10.14 -14.25
C GLN A 93 3.71 -9.95 -13.03
N VAL A 94 3.40 -8.95 -12.23
CA VAL A 94 4.04 -8.74 -10.93
C VAL A 94 2.94 -8.68 -9.89
N PHE A 95 3.11 -9.44 -8.81
CA PHE A 95 2.21 -9.37 -7.67
C PHE A 95 2.86 -8.51 -6.57
N LEU A 96 2.05 -7.67 -5.94
CA LEU A 96 2.37 -7.03 -4.66
C LEU A 96 1.82 -7.91 -3.55
N GLU A 97 2.70 -8.39 -2.68
CA GLU A 97 2.37 -9.36 -1.64
C GLU A 97 3.06 -9.00 -0.33
N LYS A 98 2.70 -9.71 0.74
CA LYS A 98 3.37 -9.64 2.05
C LYS A 98 3.51 -8.19 2.56
N PRO A 99 2.37 -7.50 2.81
CA PRO A 99 2.39 -6.15 3.31
C PRO A 99 3.05 -6.08 4.70
N GLU A 100 3.95 -5.12 4.89
CA GLU A 100 4.62 -4.84 6.15
C GLU A 100 4.54 -3.35 6.46
N LEU A 101 4.08 -2.99 7.66
CA LEU A 101 4.07 -1.60 8.09
C LEU A 101 5.51 -1.17 8.40
N GLN A 102 5.98 -0.13 7.72
CA GLN A 102 7.30 0.45 7.98
C GLN A 102 7.21 1.62 8.95
N ASP A 103 6.17 2.46 8.79
CA ASP A 103 5.97 3.63 9.63
C ASP A 103 4.48 4.03 9.66
N ILE A 104 4.10 4.69 10.75
CA ILE A 104 2.82 5.38 10.89
C ILE A 104 3.04 6.69 11.65
N THR A 105 2.60 7.79 11.06
CA THR A 105 2.67 9.11 11.68
C THR A 105 1.30 9.60 12.14
N PHE A 106 1.32 10.62 13.00
CA PHE A 106 0.13 11.28 13.53
C PHE A 106 0.37 12.79 13.49
N ASP A 107 -0.50 13.54 12.81
CA ASP A 107 -0.40 15.00 12.73
C ASP A 107 -0.63 15.66 14.10
N ASN A 108 -1.42 14.99 14.96
CA ASN A 108 -1.62 15.38 16.36
C ASN A 108 -1.45 14.14 17.25
N PRO A 109 -0.22 13.82 17.69
CA PRO A 109 0.07 12.60 18.44
C PRO A 109 -0.62 12.65 19.81
N ALA A 110 -1.39 11.59 20.11
CA ALA A 110 -1.98 11.39 21.42
C ALA A 110 -1.37 10.14 22.06
N PRO A 111 -0.88 10.20 23.31
CA PRO A 111 -0.17 9.07 23.93
C PRO A 111 -0.97 7.77 24.01
N TRP A 112 -2.30 7.86 23.96
CA TRP A 112 -3.23 6.74 24.03
C TRP A 112 -3.68 6.21 22.66
N PHE A 113 -3.30 6.87 21.56
CA PHE A 113 -3.63 6.41 20.20
C PHE A 113 -2.38 5.85 19.53
N ASP A 114 -2.29 4.52 19.46
CA ASP A 114 -1.14 3.81 18.88
C ASP A 114 -1.29 3.52 17.38
N GLY A 115 -2.44 3.86 16.79
CA GLY A 115 -2.75 3.64 15.38
C GLY A 115 -2.89 2.17 14.97
N LYS A 116 -2.90 1.23 15.92
CA LYS A 116 -2.86 -0.21 15.63
C LYS A 116 -4.06 -0.69 14.81
N ALA A 117 -5.27 -0.22 15.13
CA ALA A 117 -6.48 -0.58 14.39
C ALA A 117 -6.39 -0.14 12.92
N VAL A 118 -5.94 1.10 12.67
CA VAL A 118 -5.74 1.65 11.33
C VAL A 118 -4.65 0.87 10.58
N SER A 119 -3.52 0.59 11.23
CA SER A 119 -2.42 -0.18 10.64
C SER A 119 -2.85 -1.59 10.24
N ASN A 120 -3.52 -2.31 11.14
CA ASN A 120 -3.99 -3.67 10.86
C ASN A 120 -5.01 -3.70 9.72
N TRP A 121 -5.94 -2.75 9.72
CA TRP A 121 -6.90 -2.59 8.64
C TRP A 121 -6.21 -2.28 7.30
N ALA A 122 -5.29 -1.31 7.28
CA ALA A 122 -4.56 -0.95 6.07
C ALA A 122 -3.76 -2.13 5.51
N LEU A 123 -3.08 -2.90 6.36
CA LEU A 123 -2.38 -4.13 5.95
C LEU A 123 -3.36 -5.19 5.41
N ALA A 124 -4.55 -5.32 6.00
CA ALA A 124 -5.56 -6.26 5.55
C ALA A 124 -6.10 -5.96 4.14
N LEU A 125 -6.05 -4.70 3.68
CA LEU A 125 -6.39 -4.35 2.29
C LEU A 125 -5.45 -5.04 1.27
N PHE A 126 -4.24 -5.41 1.70
CA PHE A 126 -3.23 -6.11 0.90
C PHE A 126 -3.09 -7.58 1.28
N ALA A 127 -4.04 -8.15 2.03
CA ALA A 127 -4.04 -9.58 2.37
C ALA A 127 -4.19 -10.45 1.10
N THR A 128 -4.93 -9.96 0.10
CA THR A 128 -4.97 -10.55 -1.23
C THR A 128 -3.89 -9.91 -2.11
N PRO A 129 -3.04 -10.70 -2.80
CA PRO A 129 -2.04 -10.17 -3.73
C PRO A 129 -2.64 -9.21 -4.76
N ILE A 130 -2.04 -8.02 -4.89
CA ILE A 130 -2.43 -7.08 -5.96
C ILE A 130 -1.64 -7.44 -7.21
N CYS A 131 -2.36 -7.89 -8.24
CA CYS A 131 -1.76 -8.16 -9.53
C CYS A 131 -1.64 -6.88 -10.37
N ALA A 132 -0.42 -6.64 -10.85
CA ALA A 132 -0.11 -5.63 -11.85
C ALA A 132 0.20 -6.29 -13.20
N ARG A 133 -0.57 -5.92 -14.23
CA ARG A 133 -0.33 -6.25 -15.63
C ARG A 133 -0.75 -5.10 -16.53
N LEU A 134 0.10 -4.76 -17.50
CA LEU A 134 -0.22 -4.02 -18.70
C LEU A 134 0.33 -4.86 -19.86
N GLN A 135 -0.46 -5.03 -20.92
CA GLN A 135 -0.11 -5.52 -22.27
C GLN A 135 -0.43 -6.96 -22.72
N SER A 136 -0.59 -7.99 -21.87
CA SER A 136 -0.73 -9.35 -22.45
C SER A 136 -2.16 -9.90 -22.59
N GLY A 137 -3.20 -9.10 -22.31
CA GLY A 137 -4.61 -9.51 -22.43
C GLY A 137 -5.08 -10.62 -21.49
N LEU A 138 -4.19 -11.19 -20.68
CA LEU A 138 -4.51 -12.23 -19.71
C LEU A 138 -4.90 -11.58 -18.37
N PRO A 139 -5.97 -12.06 -17.72
CA PRO A 139 -6.47 -11.47 -16.49
C PRO A 139 -5.42 -11.51 -15.38
N CYS A 140 -5.38 -10.40 -14.63
CA CYS A 140 -5.33 -10.50 -13.18
C CYS A 140 -6.71 -11.03 -12.76
#